data_AF-E0VKF6-F1
#
_entry.id   AF-E0VKF6-F1
#
_cell.length_a   1.000
_cell.length_b   1.000
_cell.length_c   1.000
_cell.angle_alpha   90.00
_cell.angle_beta   90.00
_cell.angle_gamma   90.00
#
_symmetry.space_group_name_H-M   'P 1'
#
loop_
_entity.id
_entity.type
_entity.pdbx_description
1 polymer ?
#
loop_
_entity_poly.entity_id
_entity_poly.type
_entity_poly.pdbx_seq_one_letter_code
_entity_poly.pdbx_strand_id
1 'polypeptide(L)'
;MEKAKPTGDLDSIFKKYCKKSPDFKNCVSNFTEAFQPCLEKDEKSSVATIMNVTEQLAEFICYKEGDRIALFIAEGGPECLESSKESIGECVQTVYKKKLPKTENVSLSDLTSDIPLLLFQTEQCESFHKFQKCVVGKLESCKEPTPANIIDSLFTFIKRATPCASYKFVEEPTELSSPSGSSISYNFTSSAFFILACLSALKIFF
;
A
#
# COMPACT_ATOMS: atom_id res chain seq x y z
N MET A 1 10.48 -16.05 8.27
CA MET A 1 11.39 -14.91 8.48
C MET A 1 12.02 -14.88 9.87
N GLU A 2 11.25 -15.00 10.95
CA GLU A 2 11.77 -14.89 12.33
C GLU A 2 12.91 -15.85 12.67
N LYS A 3 12.90 -17.06 12.10
CA LYS A 3 13.96 -18.06 12.30
C LYS A 3 15.28 -17.72 11.58
N ALA A 4 15.22 -16.89 10.54
CA ALA A 4 16.38 -16.53 9.71
C ALA A 4 16.98 -15.16 10.07
N LYS A 5 16.23 -14.32 10.80
CA LYS A 5 16.71 -13.05 11.36
C LYS A 5 17.96 -13.23 12.24
N PRO A 6 18.01 -14.18 13.19
CA PRO A 6 19.20 -14.36 14.04
C PRO A 6 20.36 -15.09 13.35
N THR A 7 20.13 -15.79 12.23
CA THR A 7 21.19 -16.55 11.53
C THR A 7 21.89 -15.76 10.43
N GLY A 8 21.36 -14.57 10.09
CA GLY A 8 21.90 -13.75 8.99
C GLY A 8 21.52 -14.26 7.59
N ASP A 9 20.64 -15.26 7.49
CA ASP A 9 20.27 -15.89 6.21
C ASP A 9 19.15 -15.16 5.45
N LEU A 10 18.76 -13.94 5.89
CA LEU A 10 17.67 -13.17 5.29
C LEU A 10 17.90 -12.90 3.80
N ASP A 11 19.13 -12.59 3.40
CA ASP A 11 19.48 -12.31 2.00
C ASP A 11 19.24 -13.53 1.10
N SER A 12 19.54 -14.73 1.60
CA SER A 12 19.30 -15.98 0.86
C SER A 12 17.81 -16.25 0.63
N ILE A 13 16.97 -15.81 1.58
CA ILE A 13 15.52 -15.95 1.53
C ILE A 13 14.94 -14.92 0.56
N PHE A 14 15.34 -13.67 0.67
CA PHE A 14 14.88 -12.62 -0.24
C PHE A 14 15.30 -12.88 -1.68
N LYS A 15 16.52 -13.34 -1.90
CA LYS A 15 16.98 -13.77 -3.22
C LYS A 15 16.09 -14.86 -3.82
N LYS A 16 15.64 -15.84 -3.02
CA LYS A 16 14.72 -16.89 -3.48
C LYS A 16 13.34 -16.32 -3.81
N TYR A 17 12.80 -15.42 -2.99
CA TYR A 17 11.51 -14.79 -3.27
C TYR A 17 11.55 -13.86 -4.48
N CYS A 18 12.63 -13.09 -4.62
CA CYS A 18 12.79 -12.17 -5.74
C CYS A 18 12.99 -12.88 -7.09
N LYS A 19 13.54 -14.10 -7.09
CA LYS A 19 13.53 -14.96 -8.28
C LYS A 19 12.12 -15.37 -8.72
N LYS A 20 11.13 -15.38 -7.82
CA LYS A 20 9.71 -15.65 -8.12
C LYS A 20 8.91 -14.39 -8.47
N SER A 21 9.54 -13.21 -8.48
CA SER A 21 8.88 -11.95 -8.86
C SER A 21 8.16 -12.04 -10.22
N PRO A 22 8.72 -12.67 -11.28
CA PRO A 22 8.01 -12.86 -12.54
C PRO A 22 6.72 -13.68 -12.39
N ASP A 23 6.74 -14.76 -11.61
CA ASP A 23 5.55 -15.60 -11.37
C ASP A 23 4.47 -14.81 -10.61
N PHE A 24 4.89 -14.01 -9.63
CA PHE A 24 3.99 -13.11 -8.89
C PHE A 24 3.34 -12.08 -9.82
N LYS A 25 4.12 -11.42 -10.68
CA LYS A 25 3.60 -10.46 -11.66
C LYS A 25 2.60 -11.10 -12.61
N ASN A 26 2.89 -12.31 -13.10
CA ASN A 26 1.96 -13.07 -13.93
C ASN A 26 0.67 -13.42 -13.18
N CYS A 27 0.76 -13.77 -11.89
CA CYS A 27 -0.43 -14.01 -11.06
C CYS A 27 -1.30 -12.75 -10.95
N VAL A 28 -0.69 -11.58 -10.72
CA VAL A 28 -1.42 -10.31 -10.65
C VAL A 28 -2.03 -9.95 -12.01
N SER A 29 -1.29 -10.12 -13.12
CA SER A 29 -1.81 -9.89 -14.48
C SER A 29 -3.05 -10.74 -14.74
N ASN A 30 -2.93 -12.06 -14.56
CA ASN A 30 -4.03 -13.00 -14.78
C ASN A 30 -5.24 -12.67 -13.90
N PHE A 31 -5.01 -12.28 -12.65
CA PHE A 31 -6.07 -11.84 -11.76
C PHE A 31 -6.77 -10.59 -12.30
N THR A 32 -6.01 -9.54 -12.64
CA THR A 32 -6.59 -8.30 -13.16
C THR A 32 -7.34 -8.48 -14.47
N GLU A 33 -6.84 -9.35 -15.36
CA GLU A 33 -7.50 -9.71 -16.62
C GLU A 33 -8.81 -10.48 -16.38
N ALA A 34 -8.81 -11.43 -15.44
CA ALA A 34 -10.01 -12.19 -15.09
C ALA A 34 -11.11 -11.31 -14.49
N PHE A 35 -10.73 -10.25 -13.75
CA PHE A 35 -11.67 -9.30 -13.15
C PHE A 35 -12.08 -8.17 -14.11
N GLN A 36 -11.35 -7.95 -15.20
CA GLN A 36 -11.62 -6.87 -16.16
C GLN A 36 -13.06 -6.79 -16.70
N PRO A 37 -13.79 -7.92 -16.93
CA PRO A 37 -15.19 -7.87 -17.35
C PRO A 37 -16.15 -7.32 -16.28
N CYS A 38 -15.77 -7.40 -15.01
CA CYS A 38 -16.58 -6.93 -13.87
C CYS A 38 -16.41 -5.43 -13.59
N LEU A 39 -15.47 -4.78 -14.28
CA LEU A 39 -15.07 -3.39 -14.00
C LEU A 39 -15.81 -2.38 -14.88
N GLU A 40 -16.20 -1.26 -14.27
CA GLU A 40 -16.70 -0.07 -14.97
C GLU A 40 -15.56 0.65 -15.74
N LYS A 41 -15.90 1.63 -16.58
CA LYS A 41 -14.95 2.24 -17.54
C LYS A 41 -13.81 2.98 -16.86
N ASP A 42 -14.12 3.70 -15.80
CA ASP A 42 -13.18 4.41 -14.94
C ASP A 42 -12.29 3.45 -14.15
N GLU A 43 -12.82 2.32 -13.68
CA GLU A 43 -12.05 1.31 -12.95
C GLU A 43 -11.03 0.57 -13.82
N LYS A 44 -11.33 0.39 -15.10
CA LYS A 44 -10.39 -0.19 -16.07
C LYS A 44 -9.10 0.64 -16.20
N SER A 45 -9.18 1.96 -16.00
CA SER A 45 -7.98 2.81 -15.99
C SER A 45 -7.10 2.58 -14.75
N SER A 46 -7.71 2.17 -13.64
CA SER A 46 -7.00 1.80 -12.41
C SER A 46 -6.24 0.48 -12.52
N VAL A 47 -6.68 -0.46 -13.38
CA VAL A 47 -5.96 -1.72 -13.63
C VAL A 47 -4.54 -1.48 -14.12
N ALA A 48 -4.37 -0.57 -15.09
CA ALA A 48 -3.04 -0.20 -15.58
C ALA A 48 -2.16 0.39 -14.48
N THR A 49 -2.77 1.19 -13.59
CA THR A 49 -2.07 1.76 -12.43
C THR A 49 -1.67 0.67 -11.43
N ILE A 50 -2.55 -0.29 -11.14
CA ILE A 50 -2.26 -1.44 -10.26
C ILE A 50 -1.09 -2.25 -10.80
N MET A 51 -1.06 -2.51 -12.10
CA MET A 51 0.05 -3.22 -12.73
C MET A 51 1.35 -2.44 -12.63
N ASN A 52 1.33 -1.13 -12.88
CA ASN A 52 2.52 -0.28 -12.75
C ASN A 52 3.03 -0.18 -11.31
N VAL A 53 2.12 -0.05 -10.33
CA VAL A 53 2.46 -0.07 -8.91
C VAL A 53 3.04 -1.43 -8.51
N THR A 54 2.44 -2.53 -8.97
CA THR A 54 2.94 -3.89 -8.71
C THR A 54 4.35 -4.08 -9.25
N GLU A 55 4.62 -3.60 -10.47
CA GLU A 55 5.95 -3.61 -11.08
C GLU A 55 6.95 -2.83 -10.23
N GLN A 56 6.62 -1.58 -9.88
CA GLN A 56 7.49 -0.70 -9.11
C GLN A 56 7.74 -1.21 -7.68
N LEU A 57 6.74 -1.80 -7.03
CA LEU A 57 6.88 -2.44 -5.73
C LEU A 57 7.79 -3.67 -5.80
N ALA A 58 7.59 -4.52 -6.79
CA ALA A 58 8.41 -5.69 -7.01
C ALA A 58 9.87 -5.29 -7.28
N GLU A 59 10.10 -4.26 -8.12
CA GLU A 59 11.43 -3.70 -8.37
C GLU A 59 12.06 -3.09 -7.11
N PHE A 60 11.29 -2.38 -6.30
CA PHE A 60 11.78 -1.77 -5.07
C PHE A 60 12.20 -2.82 -4.04
N ILE A 61 11.32 -3.79 -3.76
CA ILE A 61 11.56 -4.86 -2.78
C ILE A 61 12.71 -5.74 -3.26
N CYS A 62 12.75 -6.08 -4.54
CA CYS A 62 13.78 -6.95 -5.13
C CYS A 62 14.99 -6.22 -5.66
N TYR A 63 15.15 -4.94 -5.33
CA TYR A 63 16.35 -4.19 -5.63
C TYR A 63 17.56 -4.93 -5.06
N LYS A 64 18.51 -5.28 -5.94
CA LYS A 64 19.68 -6.12 -5.62
C LYS A 64 19.30 -7.36 -4.82
N GLU A 65 18.34 -8.14 -5.34
CA GLU A 65 17.92 -9.41 -4.74
C GLU A 65 17.34 -9.30 -3.31
N GLY A 66 16.94 -8.11 -2.86
CA GLY A 66 16.31 -7.92 -1.55
C GLY A 66 17.05 -7.00 -0.59
N ASP A 67 18.18 -6.40 -0.98
CA ASP A 67 19.03 -5.59 -0.09
C ASP A 67 18.24 -4.52 0.69
N ARG A 68 17.27 -3.85 0.05
CA ARG A 68 16.49 -2.80 0.71
C ARG A 68 15.62 -3.34 1.84
N ILE A 69 14.96 -4.48 1.63
CA ILE A 69 14.10 -5.08 2.65
C ILE A 69 14.95 -5.80 3.72
N ALA A 70 16.09 -6.37 3.34
CA ALA A 70 17.05 -6.92 4.29
C ALA A 70 17.58 -5.84 5.24
N LEU A 71 18.01 -4.70 4.70
CA LEU A 71 18.46 -3.54 5.48
C LEU A 71 17.34 -3.01 6.39
N PHE A 72 16.12 -2.90 5.87
CA PHE A 72 14.97 -2.49 6.67
C PHE A 72 14.76 -3.40 7.90
N ILE A 73 14.87 -4.73 7.73
CA ILE A 73 14.71 -5.68 8.83
C ILE A 73 15.90 -5.65 9.79
N ALA A 74 17.12 -5.51 9.27
CA ALA A 74 18.34 -5.44 10.07
C ALA A 74 18.33 -4.22 11.01
N GLU A 75 17.81 -3.09 10.53
CA GLU A 75 17.71 -1.82 11.28
C GLU A 75 16.45 -1.73 12.16
N GLY A 76 15.80 -2.87 12.45
CA GLY A 76 14.64 -2.91 13.35
C GLY A 76 13.37 -2.30 12.77
N GLY A 77 13.25 -2.23 11.45
CA GLY A 77 12.08 -1.67 10.76
C GLY A 77 10.75 -2.33 11.14
N PRO A 78 10.63 -3.67 11.22
CA PRO A 78 9.41 -4.33 11.69
C PRO A 78 9.01 -3.91 13.10
N GLU A 79 9.97 -3.83 14.03
CA GLU A 79 9.74 -3.39 15.40
C GLU A 79 9.29 -1.93 15.47
N CYS A 80 9.87 -1.06 14.63
CA CYS A 80 9.49 0.33 14.49
C CYS A 80 8.06 0.50 13.96
N LEU A 81 7.66 -0.28 12.94
CA LEU A 81 6.30 -0.26 12.41
C LEU A 81 5.28 -0.75 13.45
N GLU A 82 5.59 -1.83 14.17
CA GLU A 82 4.69 -2.39 15.17
C GLU A 82 4.49 -1.42 16.35
N SER A 83 5.57 -0.82 16.84
CA SER A 83 5.47 0.17 17.93
C SER A 83 4.79 1.47 17.48
N SER A 84 4.86 1.81 16.20
CA SER A 84 4.25 3.02 15.63
C SER A 84 2.83 2.81 15.09
N LYS A 85 2.26 1.60 15.19
CA LYS A 85 0.97 1.23 14.57
C LYS A 85 -0.18 2.16 14.94
N GLU A 86 -0.31 2.51 16.22
CA GLU A 86 -1.35 3.44 16.69
C GLU A 86 -1.15 4.84 16.10
N SER A 87 0.09 5.35 16.16
CA SER A 87 0.48 6.63 15.55
C SER A 87 0.27 6.68 14.03
N ILE A 88 0.46 5.56 13.33
CA ILE A 88 0.15 5.44 11.90
C ILE A 88 -1.38 5.43 11.68
N GLY A 89 -2.12 4.78 12.57
CA GLY A 89 -3.59 4.83 12.58
C GLY A 89 -4.12 6.26 12.69
N GLU A 90 -3.51 7.11 13.52
CA GLU A 90 -3.84 8.53 13.60
C GLU A 90 -3.61 9.27 12.27
N CYS A 91 -2.60 8.88 11.49
CA CYS A 91 -2.36 9.44 10.16
C CYS A 91 -3.50 9.10 9.20
N VAL A 92 -3.99 7.85 9.21
CA VAL A 92 -5.15 7.44 8.41
C VAL A 92 -6.37 8.27 8.80
N GLN A 93 -6.66 8.35 10.09
CA GLN A 93 -7.78 9.14 10.59
C GLN A 93 -7.62 10.61 10.20
N THR A 94 -6.44 11.20 10.37
CA THR A 94 -6.22 12.63 10.10
C THR A 94 -6.35 12.98 8.62
N VAL A 95 -5.81 12.15 7.74
CA VAL A 95 -5.83 12.40 6.29
C VAL A 95 -7.18 12.04 5.67
N TYR A 96 -7.79 10.92 6.08
CA TYR A 96 -9.01 10.38 5.48
C TYR A 96 -10.26 10.58 6.34
N LYS A 97 -10.21 11.46 7.36
CA LYS A 97 -11.28 11.80 8.31
C LYS A 97 -12.66 12.04 7.68
N LYS A 98 -12.71 12.56 6.44
CA LYS A 98 -13.97 12.81 5.71
C LYS A 98 -14.58 11.56 5.06
N LYS A 99 -13.82 10.46 4.93
CA LYS A 99 -14.19 9.26 4.18
C LYS A 99 -14.31 7.99 5.02
N LEU A 100 -13.99 8.05 6.32
CA LEU A 100 -14.13 6.89 7.22
C LEU A 100 -15.34 7.08 8.15
N PRO A 101 -16.19 6.04 8.34
CA PRO A 101 -17.20 6.07 9.38
C PRO A 101 -16.53 6.25 10.75
N LYS A 102 -17.22 6.96 11.66
CA LYS A 102 -16.75 7.29 13.01
C LYS A 102 -16.73 6.06 13.94
N THR A 103 -15.94 5.05 13.62
CA THR A 103 -15.69 3.91 14.50
C THR A 103 -14.25 3.95 14.98
N GLU A 104 -14.08 3.95 16.29
CA GLU A 104 -12.81 4.19 17.01
C GLU A 104 -11.74 3.10 16.77
N ASN A 105 -12.08 2.05 16.01
CA ASN A 105 -11.18 0.95 15.66
C ASN A 105 -11.23 0.74 14.15
N VAL A 106 -10.36 1.43 13.40
CA VAL A 106 -10.21 1.17 11.95
C VAL A 106 -9.49 -0.16 11.79
N SER A 107 -10.25 -1.22 11.52
CA SER A 107 -9.67 -2.50 11.11
C SER A 107 -9.33 -2.47 9.62
N LEU A 108 -8.33 -3.25 9.19
CA LEU A 108 -8.03 -3.42 7.75
C LEU A 108 -9.26 -3.91 6.96
N SER A 109 -10.20 -4.58 7.63
CA SER A 109 -11.50 -4.97 7.07
C SER A 109 -12.45 -3.78 6.83
N ASP A 110 -12.41 -2.73 7.64
CA ASP A 110 -13.23 -1.53 7.41
C ASP A 110 -12.76 -0.72 6.21
N LEU A 111 -11.48 -0.87 5.83
CA LEU A 111 -10.94 -0.34 4.59
C LEU A 111 -11.38 -1.13 3.34
N THR A 112 -11.95 -2.33 3.51
CA THR A 112 -12.39 -3.17 2.37
C THR A 112 -13.81 -2.91 1.89
N SER A 113 -14.66 -2.32 2.74
CA SER A 113 -16.08 -2.08 2.46
C SER A 113 -16.30 -0.92 1.49
N ASP A 114 -15.41 0.06 1.53
CA ASP A 114 -15.34 1.22 0.64
C ASP A 114 -13.87 1.43 0.26
N ILE A 115 -13.18 0.42 -0.30
CA ILE A 115 -11.88 0.69 -0.95
C ILE A 115 -12.21 1.78 -1.96
N PRO A 116 -11.70 3.01 -1.80
CA PRO A 116 -11.83 4.00 -2.84
C PRO A 116 -11.08 3.37 -3.97
N LEU A 117 -11.84 2.87 -4.94
CA LEU A 117 -11.36 2.36 -6.18
C LEU A 117 -10.18 3.24 -6.60
N LEU A 118 -9.04 2.64 -6.92
CA LEU A 118 -7.71 3.23 -7.11
C LEU A 118 -7.68 4.35 -8.18
N LEU A 119 -8.45 5.40 -7.93
CA LEU A 119 -8.68 6.57 -8.75
C LEU A 119 -7.78 7.63 -8.13
N PHE A 120 -6.54 7.66 -8.60
CA PHE A 120 -5.60 8.71 -8.26
C PHE A 120 -5.96 9.98 -9.03
N GLN A 121 -7.01 10.66 -8.59
CA GLN A 121 -7.27 12.03 -8.99
C GLN A 121 -6.51 13.00 -8.05
N THR A 122 -6.63 14.30 -8.32
CA THR A 122 -5.86 15.36 -7.64
C THR A 122 -5.97 15.31 -6.11
N GLU A 123 -7.18 15.13 -5.57
CA GLU A 123 -7.42 15.06 -4.11
C GLU A 123 -6.79 13.82 -3.47
N GLN A 124 -6.76 12.69 -4.19
CA GLN A 124 -6.15 11.45 -3.72
C GLN A 124 -4.63 11.57 -3.73
N CYS A 125 -4.05 12.29 -4.68
CA CYS A 125 -2.61 12.57 -4.71
C CYS A 125 -2.15 13.47 -3.56
N GLU A 126 -2.97 14.47 -3.21
CA GLU A 126 -2.72 15.32 -2.05
C GLU A 126 -2.81 14.51 -0.74
N SER A 127 -3.87 13.71 -0.62
CA SER A 127 -4.08 12.82 0.53
C SER A 127 -2.95 11.81 0.68
N PHE A 128 -2.48 11.22 -0.44
CA PHE A 128 -1.33 10.33 -0.47
C PHE A 128 -0.06 11.03 0.05
N HIS A 129 0.20 12.26 -0.40
CA HIS A 129 1.35 13.04 0.06
C HIS A 129 1.27 13.38 1.55
N LYS A 130 0.11 13.83 2.04
CA LYS A 130 -0.13 14.11 3.47
C LYS A 130 0.04 12.85 4.31
N PHE A 131 -0.45 11.71 3.82
CA PHE A 131 -0.30 10.42 4.48
C PHE A 131 1.16 9.98 4.55
N GLN A 132 1.89 10.03 3.43
CA GLN A 132 3.32 9.76 3.39
C GLN A 132 4.07 10.60 4.43
N LYS A 133 3.87 11.93 4.44
CA LYS A 133 4.55 12.82 5.39
C LYS A 133 4.22 12.50 6.84
N CYS A 134 2.95 12.23 7.14
CA CYS A 134 2.54 11.84 8.49
C CYS A 134 3.21 10.53 8.93
N VAL A 135 3.15 9.48 8.11
CA VAL A 135 3.75 8.17 8.44
C VAL A 135 5.25 8.28 8.61
N VAL A 136 5.95 8.90 7.66
CA VAL A 136 7.41 9.07 7.75
C VAL A 136 7.79 9.87 8.99
N GLY A 137 7.09 10.96 9.30
CA GLY A 137 7.34 11.75 10.51
C GLY A 137 7.10 10.97 11.81
N LYS A 138 6.15 10.02 11.85
CA LYS A 138 6.00 9.12 13.00
C LYS A 138 7.16 8.12 13.09
N LEU A 139 7.60 7.57 11.97
CA LEU A 139 8.71 6.60 11.94
C LEU A 139 10.08 7.21 12.22
N GLU A 140 10.25 8.52 12.02
CA GLU A 140 11.46 9.25 12.42
C GLU A 140 11.66 9.26 13.94
N SER A 141 10.63 8.97 14.74
CA SER A 141 10.74 8.83 16.20
C SER A 141 11.34 7.49 16.64
N CYS A 142 11.52 6.54 15.71
CA CYS A 142 12.17 5.28 15.99
C CYS A 142 13.67 5.45 16.26
N LYS A 143 14.26 4.44 16.90
CA LYS A 143 15.68 4.46 17.30
C LYS A 143 16.63 4.67 16.12
N GLU A 144 16.37 3.98 15.01
CA GLU A 144 17.16 4.09 13.79
C GLU A 144 16.37 4.89 12.74
N PRO A 145 17.01 5.81 12.00
CA PRO A 145 16.33 6.59 10.96
C PRO A 145 16.15 5.80 9.65
N THR A 146 16.88 4.69 9.48
CA THR A 146 16.90 3.89 8.25
C THR A 146 15.52 3.35 7.86
N PRO A 147 14.70 2.79 8.78
CA PRO A 147 13.33 2.39 8.48
C PRO A 147 12.46 3.50 7.89
N ALA A 148 12.51 4.71 8.47
CA ALA A 148 11.74 5.86 7.98
C ALA A 148 12.16 6.25 6.56
N ASN A 149 13.46 6.30 6.29
CA ASN A 149 14.01 6.63 4.96
C ASN A 149 13.63 5.61 3.88
N ILE A 150 13.61 4.32 4.23
CA ILE A 150 13.20 3.24 3.32
C ILE A 150 11.70 3.34 3.01
N ILE A 151 10.87 3.63 4.02
CA ILE A 151 9.43 3.83 3.84
C ILE A 151 9.13 5.09 3.01
N ASP A 152 9.84 6.20 3.23
CA ASP A 152 9.71 7.40 2.40
C ASP A 152 10.09 7.14 0.93
N SER A 153 11.17 6.39 0.73
CA SER A 153 11.59 5.94 -0.60
C SER A 153 10.53 5.06 -1.25
N LEU A 154 9.91 4.14 -0.50
CA LEU A 154 8.83 3.28 -0.98
C LEU A 154 7.62 4.10 -1.43
N PHE A 155 7.14 5.05 -0.61
CA PHE A 155 6.04 5.94 -0.99
C PHE A 155 6.37 6.75 -2.25
N THR A 156 7.61 7.23 -2.37
CA THR A 156 8.08 7.96 -3.54
C THR A 156 8.08 7.09 -4.81
N PHE A 157 8.47 5.81 -4.70
CA PHE A 157 8.39 4.85 -5.80
C PHE A 157 6.94 4.59 -6.22
N ILE A 158 6.05 4.37 -5.25
CA ILE A 158 4.61 4.20 -5.51
C ILE A 158 4.04 5.45 -6.20
N LYS A 159 4.35 6.66 -5.71
CA LYS A 159 3.89 7.91 -6.33
C LYS A 159 4.26 8.02 -7.82
N ARG A 160 5.47 7.58 -8.19
CA ARG A 160 5.94 7.60 -9.59
C ARG A 160 5.20 6.60 -10.46
N ALA A 161 4.69 5.52 -9.86
CA ALA A 161 3.93 4.49 -10.54
C ALA A 161 2.46 4.87 -10.79
N THR A 162 2.01 6.01 -10.25
CA THR A 162 0.61 6.45 -10.31
C THR A 162 0.48 7.76 -11.10
N PRO A 163 -0.74 8.15 -11.49
CA PRO A 163 -1.01 9.49 -12.04
C PRO A 163 -0.54 10.65 -11.14
N CYS A 164 -0.23 10.40 -9.87
CA CYS A 164 0.32 11.40 -8.95
C CYS A 164 1.78 11.81 -9.24
N ALA A 165 2.47 11.14 -10.17
CA ALA A 165 3.86 11.46 -10.53
C ALA A 165 4.04 12.92 -10.95
N SER A 166 3.05 13.50 -11.65
CA SER A 166 3.05 14.88 -12.12
C SER A 166 2.44 15.88 -11.11
N TYR A 167 1.85 15.38 -10.03
CA TYR A 167 1.20 16.23 -9.02
C TYR A 167 2.25 17.00 -8.21
N LYS A 168 2.19 18.32 -8.32
CA LYS A 168 2.93 19.27 -7.48
C LYS A 168 2.04 19.66 -6.32
N PHE A 169 2.48 19.34 -5.11
CA PHE A 169 1.82 19.80 -3.90
C PHE A 169 2.01 21.33 -3.80
N VAL A 170 0.91 22.05 -3.68
CA VAL A 170 0.89 23.46 -3.32
C VAL A 170 0.37 23.52 -1.89
N GLU A 171 1.18 24.04 -0.96
CA GLU A 171 0.71 24.30 0.40
C GLU A 171 -0.32 25.42 0.35
N GLU A 172 -1.60 25.07 0.34
CA GLU A 172 -2.69 26.05 0.43
C GLU A 172 -3.13 26.29 1.88
N PRO A 173 -3.42 27.55 2.27
CA PRO A 173 -4.05 27.87 3.54
C PRO A 173 -5.46 27.30 3.61
N THR A 174 -5.78 26.71 4.75
CA THR A 174 -7.05 26.04 5.07
C THR A 174 -8.27 26.94 4.86
N GLU A 175 -9.09 26.70 3.84
CA GLU A 175 -10.52 27.07 3.85
C GLU A 175 -11.40 25.98 3.23
N LEU A 176 -12.56 25.78 3.87
CA LEU A 176 -13.46 24.64 3.74
C LEU A 176 -14.63 25.00 2.81
N SER A 177 -14.98 24.13 1.86
CA SER A 177 -16.37 24.00 1.40
C SER A 177 -16.70 22.58 0.89
N SER A 178 -17.94 22.14 1.16
CA SER A 178 -18.57 20.89 0.71
C SER A 178 -19.24 21.06 -0.66
N PRO A 179 -19.64 19.99 -1.38
CA PRO A 179 -21.04 19.53 -1.24
C PRO A 179 -21.34 18.01 -1.50
N SER A 180 -22.48 17.60 -0.92
CA SER A 180 -23.52 16.61 -1.33
C SER A 180 -23.17 15.32 -2.10
N GLY A 181 -23.50 14.16 -1.48
CA GLY A 181 -23.52 12.84 -2.12
C GLY A 181 -24.94 12.26 -2.29
N SER A 182 -25.12 11.48 -3.34
CA SER A 182 -26.24 10.57 -3.59
C SER A 182 -25.77 9.12 -3.45
N SER A 183 -26.57 8.28 -2.80
CA SER A 183 -26.25 6.89 -2.44
C SER A 183 -26.65 5.90 -3.53
N ILE A 184 -25.77 4.96 -3.89
CA ILE A 184 -26.10 3.77 -4.67
C ILE A 184 -25.74 2.54 -3.83
N SER A 185 -26.66 1.58 -3.76
CA SER A 185 -26.52 0.33 -3.01
C SER A 185 -26.19 -0.81 -3.97
N TYR A 186 -25.12 -1.56 -3.72
CA TYR A 186 -24.82 -2.80 -4.45
C TYR A 186 -24.76 -3.99 -3.49
N ASN A 187 -25.54 -5.03 -3.79
CA ASN A 187 -25.48 -6.33 -3.10
C ASN A 187 -24.51 -7.22 -3.87
N PHE A 188 -23.38 -7.60 -3.27
CA PHE A 188 -22.42 -8.53 -3.86
C PHE A 188 -22.37 -9.84 -3.07
N THR A 189 -23.24 -10.78 -3.44
CA THR A 189 -23.16 -12.18 -3.02
C THR A 189 -22.53 -12.99 -4.16
N SER A 190 -21.21 -13.24 -4.10
CA SER A 190 -20.53 -14.44 -4.65
C SER A 190 -19.02 -14.21 -4.94
N SER A 191 -18.22 -13.81 -3.94
CA SER A 191 -16.74 -13.74 -4.09
C SER A 191 -15.94 -14.43 -2.99
N ALA A 192 -16.60 -15.02 -2.00
CA ALA A 192 -15.94 -15.67 -0.87
C ALA A 192 -15.03 -16.86 -1.27
N PHE A 193 -15.25 -17.46 -2.45
CA PHE A 193 -14.43 -18.58 -2.93
C PHE A 193 -13.09 -18.17 -3.56
N PHE A 194 -12.97 -16.96 -4.13
CA PHE A 194 -11.75 -16.55 -4.84
C PHE A 194 -10.74 -15.81 -3.96
N ILE A 195 -11.20 -15.11 -2.93
CA ILE A 195 -10.33 -14.48 -1.92
C ILE A 195 -9.50 -15.56 -1.20
N LEU A 196 -10.05 -16.77 -1.01
CA LEU A 196 -9.35 -17.91 -0.41
C LEU A 196 -8.19 -18.44 -1.28
N ALA A 197 -8.30 -18.32 -2.61
CA ALA A 197 -7.25 -18.71 -3.55
C ALA A 197 -6.09 -17.70 -3.58
N CYS A 198 -6.37 -16.40 -3.45
CA CYS A 198 -5.32 -15.38 -3.29
C CYS A 198 -4.68 -15.44 -1.89
N LEU A 199 -5.45 -15.71 -0.83
CA LEU A 199 -4.90 -15.89 0.53
C LEU A 199 -3.99 -17.11 0.66
N SER A 200 -4.24 -18.17 -0.11
CA SER A 200 -3.33 -19.32 -0.18
C SER A 200 -2.02 -19.02 -0.90
N ALA A 201 -2.02 -18.10 -1.88
CA ALA A 201 -0.79 -17.54 -2.44
C ALA A 201 -0.05 -16.64 -1.42
N LEU A 202 -0.77 -15.95 -0.52
CA LEU A 202 -0.18 -15.17 0.57
C LEU A 202 0.44 -16.04 1.67
N LYS A 203 -0.09 -17.23 1.94
CA LYS A 203 0.52 -18.23 2.84
C LYS A 203 1.87 -18.74 2.35
N ILE A 204 2.25 -18.49 1.09
CA ILE A 204 3.61 -18.78 0.60
C ILE A 204 4.63 -17.78 1.17
N PHE A 205 4.18 -16.63 1.68
CA PHE A 205 5.02 -15.55 2.20
C PHE A 205 5.12 -15.51 3.74
N PHE A 206 4.33 -16.29 4.48
CA PHE A 206 4.33 -16.34 5.96
C PHE A 206 4.62 -17.74 6.51
#